data_AF-Q963I8-F1
#
_entry.id   AF-Q963I8-F1
#
_cell.length_a   1.000
_cell.length_b   1.000
_cell.length_c   1.000
_cell.angle_alpha   90.00
_cell.angle_beta   90.00
_cell.angle_gamma   90.00
#
_symmetry.space_group_name_H-M   'P 1'
#
loop_
_entity.id
_entity.type
_entity.pdbx_description
1 polymer ?
#
loop_
_entity_poly.entity_id
_entity_poly.type
_entity_poly.pdbx_seq_one_letter_code
_entity_poly.pdbx_strand_id
1 'polypeptide(L)'
;MRVAIVFIACFAVAHACKCEKKPRPPLEKLLCQSQFVTHAKVTKKRIDGYFIYYDLEHKEVYKPKDRSIPIELFSWREKENCGVPDLEEGKEYLIGGKVTDYGDGDLVISVSRCDLLRNWTDVSGEEKKLLGTFKCENQS
;
A
#
# COMPACT_ATOMS: atom_id res chain seq x y z
N MET A 1 -24.54 33.13 42.59
CA MET A 1 -23.62 32.06 42.13
C MET A 1 -23.59 32.09 40.61
N ARG A 2 -22.47 32.44 39.99
CA ARG A 2 -22.29 32.40 38.52
C ARG A 2 -21.58 31.09 38.18
N VAL A 3 -22.26 30.16 37.52
CA VAL A 3 -21.64 28.91 37.04
C VAL A 3 -21.08 29.18 35.65
N ALA A 4 -19.76 29.17 35.52
CA ALA A 4 -19.09 29.25 34.22
C ALA A 4 -19.00 27.83 33.64
N ILE A 5 -19.75 27.55 32.58
CA ILE A 5 -19.62 26.30 31.82
C ILE A 5 -18.44 26.46 30.86
N VAL A 6 -17.32 25.81 31.19
CA VAL A 6 -16.15 25.74 30.32
C VAL A 6 -16.40 24.63 29.29
N PHE A 7 -16.73 25.00 28.05
CA PHE A 7 -16.76 24.07 26.93
C PHE A 7 -15.33 23.73 26.53
N ILE A 8 -14.80 22.63 27.08
CA ILE A 8 -13.55 22.03 26.60
C ILE A 8 -13.87 21.42 25.23
N ALA A 9 -13.50 22.13 24.16
CA ALA A 9 -13.58 21.60 22.81
C ALA A 9 -12.54 20.47 22.67
N CYS A 10 -13.00 19.21 22.72
CA CYS A 10 -12.19 18.06 22.34
C CYS A 10 -11.87 18.16 20.85
N PHE A 11 -10.67 18.65 20.52
CA PHE A 11 -10.11 18.50 19.17
C PHE A 11 -9.70 17.03 18.98
N ALA A 12 -10.67 16.19 18.64
CA ALA A 12 -10.37 14.88 18.08
C ALA A 12 -9.70 15.10 16.72
N VAL A 13 -8.36 15.08 16.69
CA VAL A 13 -7.61 15.13 15.44
C VAL A 13 -7.83 13.79 14.75
N ALA A 14 -8.85 13.71 13.90
CA ALA A 14 -9.02 12.59 12.99
C ALA A 14 -7.80 12.57 12.06
N HIS A 15 -6.91 11.59 12.23
CA HIS A 15 -5.78 11.34 11.34
C HIS A 15 -6.31 10.76 10.02
N ALA A 16 -6.99 11.59 9.23
CA ALA A 16 -7.53 11.18 7.94
C ALA A 16 -6.40 10.88 6.95
N CYS A 17 -6.64 9.93 6.04
CA CYS A 17 -5.69 9.58 5.01
C CYS A 17 -5.32 10.78 4.12
N LYS A 18 -4.10 11.30 4.28
CA LYS A 18 -3.71 12.61 3.70
C LYS A 18 -3.47 12.58 2.19
N CYS A 19 -3.15 11.42 1.61
CA CYS A 19 -2.84 11.32 0.19
C CYS A 19 -4.07 11.41 -0.72
N GLU A 20 -5.25 11.00 -0.24
CA GLU A 20 -6.48 11.02 -1.05
C GLU A 20 -6.95 12.44 -1.37
N LYS A 21 -6.52 13.43 -0.59
CA LYS A 21 -6.82 14.85 -0.81
C LYS A 21 -5.97 15.48 -1.92
N LYS A 22 -4.94 14.78 -2.40
CA LYS A 22 -4.02 15.27 -3.42
C LYS A 22 -4.24 14.49 -4.73
N PRO A 23 -3.96 15.09 -5.89
CA PRO A 23 -3.91 14.35 -7.14
C PRO A 23 -2.97 13.14 -7.02
N ARG A 24 -3.38 12.00 -7.55
CA ARG A 24 -2.56 10.80 -7.51
C ARG A 24 -1.23 11.06 -8.26
N PRO A 25 -0.07 10.73 -7.67
CA PRO A 25 1.21 10.90 -8.36
C PRO A 25 1.28 10.05 -9.65
N PRO A 26 2.10 10.47 -10.63
CA PRO A 26 2.45 9.65 -11.79
C PRO A 26 3.00 8.29 -11.40
N LEU A 27 2.87 7.29 -12.28
CA LEU A 27 3.28 5.91 -12.02
C LEU A 27 4.78 5.81 -11.67
N GLU A 28 5.63 6.52 -12.40
CA GLU A 28 7.08 6.61 -12.18
C GLU A 28 7.41 6.97 -10.74
N LYS A 29 6.72 7.97 -10.20
CA LYS A 29 6.93 8.45 -8.84
C LYS A 29 6.50 7.40 -7.82
N LEU A 30 5.37 6.73 -8.04
CA LEU A 30 4.90 5.64 -7.17
C LEU A 30 5.85 4.44 -7.21
N LEU A 31 6.37 4.07 -8.39
CA LEU A 31 7.38 3.02 -8.54
C LEU A 31 8.65 3.34 -7.74
N CYS A 32 9.08 4.61 -7.74
CA CYS A 32 10.26 5.00 -6.97
C CYS A 32 10.05 5.03 -5.47
N GLN A 33 8.89 5.48 -5.02
CA GLN A 33 8.56 5.54 -3.59
C GLN A 33 8.32 4.16 -2.97
N SER A 34 7.98 3.17 -3.80
CA SER A 34 7.75 1.79 -3.39
C SER A 34 9.08 1.06 -3.14
N GLN A 35 9.19 0.30 -2.05
CA GLN A 35 10.33 -0.56 -1.76
C GLN A 35 10.19 -1.94 -2.41
N PHE A 36 8.95 -2.40 -2.64
CA PHE A 36 8.64 -3.54 -3.49
C PHE A 36 7.62 -3.15 -4.55
N VAL A 37 7.62 -3.84 -5.70
CA VAL A 37 6.61 -3.71 -6.76
C VAL A 37 6.39 -5.10 -7.37
N THR A 38 5.14 -5.54 -7.43
CA THR A 38 4.76 -6.86 -7.94
C THR A 38 3.42 -6.79 -8.68
N HIS A 39 3.29 -7.61 -9.72
CA HIS A 39 2.00 -8.05 -10.20
C HIS A 39 1.66 -9.35 -9.46
N ALA A 40 0.57 -9.34 -8.70
CA ALA A 40 0.18 -10.47 -7.88
C ALA A 40 -1.33 -10.70 -7.89
N LYS A 41 -1.72 -11.95 -7.70
CA LYS A 41 -3.10 -12.37 -7.46
C LYS A 41 -3.34 -12.48 -5.96
N VAL A 42 -4.45 -11.94 -5.47
CA VAL A 42 -4.87 -12.16 -4.09
C VAL A 42 -5.51 -13.55 -4.01
N THR A 43 -4.97 -14.40 -3.15
CA THR A 43 -5.44 -15.79 -2.97
C THR A 43 -6.28 -15.96 -1.72
N LYS A 44 -6.02 -15.15 -0.69
CA LYS A 44 -6.75 -15.19 0.58
C LYS A 44 -6.82 -13.80 1.21
N LYS A 45 -7.90 -13.55 1.94
CA LYS A 45 -8.14 -12.34 2.74
C LYS A 45 -8.48 -12.74 4.18
N ARG A 46 -7.75 -12.21 5.17
CA ARG A 46 -7.97 -12.46 6.60
C ARG A 46 -7.98 -11.15 7.37
N ILE A 47 -8.93 -10.99 8.28
CA ILE A 47 -8.99 -9.84 9.19
C ILE A 47 -8.53 -10.29 10.57
N ASP A 48 -7.64 -9.53 11.20
CA ASP A 48 -7.20 -9.74 12.58
C ASP A 48 -7.07 -8.38 13.29
N GLY A 49 -7.96 -8.15 14.26
CA GLY A 49 -8.08 -6.87 14.95
C GLY A 49 -8.28 -5.68 14.01
N TYR A 50 -7.33 -4.75 14.06
CA TYR A 50 -7.32 -3.52 13.25
C TYR A 50 -6.66 -3.70 11.88
N PHE A 51 -6.15 -4.90 11.59
CA PHE A 51 -5.39 -5.19 10.39
C PHE A 51 -6.13 -6.14 9.48
N ILE A 52 -5.75 -6.07 8.22
CA ILE A 52 -6.12 -7.00 7.18
C ILE A 52 -4.87 -7.57 6.54
N TYR A 53 -4.89 -8.87 6.31
CA TYR A 53 -3.81 -9.66 5.73
C TYR A 53 -4.31 -10.29 4.43
N TYR A 54 -3.44 -10.28 3.42
CA TYR A 54 -3.71 -10.84 2.12
C TYR A 54 -2.59 -11.80 1.73
N ASP A 55 -2.94 -13.04 1.40
CA ASP A 55 -1.97 -13.97 0.82
C ASP A 55 -1.89 -13.71 -0.69
N LEU A 56 -0.68 -13.51 -1.19
CA LEU A 56 -0.40 -13.18 -2.58
C LEU A 56 0.24 -14.36 -3.32
N GLU A 57 -0.22 -14.58 -4.54
CA GLU A 57 0.51 -15.35 -5.54
C GLU A 57 1.19 -14.35 -6.49
N HIS A 58 2.51 -14.18 -6.34
CA HIS A 58 3.29 -13.30 -7.20
C HIS A 58 3.40 -13.89 -8.62
N LYS A 59 2.90 -13.15 -9.61
CA LYS A 59 3.06 -13.48 -11.03
C LYS A 59 4.37 -12.93 -11.59
N GLU A 60 4.72 -11.72 -11.17
CA GLU A 60 5.96 -11.03 -11.55
C GLU A 60 6.39 -10.10 -10.40
N VAL A 61 7.68 -10.03 -10.11
CA VAL A 61 8.26 -9.09 -9.13
C VAL A 61 9.18 -8.12 -9.87
N TYR A 62 8.77 -6.86 -9.95
CA TYR A 62 9.51 -5.81 -10.63
C TYR A 62 10.54 -5.14 -9.72
N LYS A 63 10.31 -5.17 -8.40
CA LYS A 63 11.22 -4.63 -7.39
C LYS A 63 11.03 -5.38 -6.05
N PRO A 64 12.11 -5.74 -5.35
CA PRO A 64 13.48 -5.90 -5.86
C PRO A 64 13.58 -7.05 -6.88
N LYS A 65 14.53 -6.99 -7.82
CA LYS A 65 14.68 -8.03 -8.88
C LYS A 65 15.57 -9.21 -8.46
N ASP A 66 16.34 -9.05 -7.40
CA ASP A 66 17.42 -9.94 -6.97
C ASP A 66 17.03 -10.84 -5.78
N ARG A 67 15.83 -10.67 -5.21
CA ARG A 67 15.35 -11.48 -4.09
C ARG A 67 13.84 -11.67 -4.13
N SER A 68 13.38 -12.74 -3.49
CA SER A 68 11.95 -12.95 -3.22
C SER A 68 11.42 -11.90 -2.24
N ILE A 69 10.12 -11.61 -2.34
CA ILE A 69 9.37 -10.83 -1.37
C ILE A 69 8.38 -11.72 -0.61
N PRO A 70 7.96 -11.34 0.60
CA PRO A 70 6.98 -12.11 1.38
C PRO A 70 5.65 -12.26 0.65
N ILE A 71 5.01 -13.42 0.85
CA ILE A 71 3.69 -13.73 0.26
C ILE A 71 2.53 -13.07 1.01
N GLU A 72 2.70 -12.76 2.30
CA GLU A 72 1.64 -12.13 3.09
C GLU A 72 1.81 -10.60 3.05
N LEU A 73 0.74 -9.91 2.66
CA LEU A 73 0.65 -8.47 2.60
C LEU A 73 -0.26 -7.96 3.71
N PHE A 74 0.23 -7.01 4.51
CA PHE A 74 -0.56 -6.38 5.57
C PHE A 74 -1.01 -4.96 5.18
N SER A 75 -2.20 -4.58 5.67
CA SER A 75 -2.68 -3.20 5.66
C SER A 75 -3.56 -2.91 6.88
N TRP A 76 -3.83 -1.63 7.16
CA TRP A 76 -4.92 -1.26 8.06
C TRP A 76 -6.25 -1.71 7.47
N ARG A 77 -7.20 -2.05 8.34
CA ARG A 77 -8.56 -2.43 7.93
C ARG A 77 -9.38 -1.23 7.47
N GLU A 78 -9.34 -0.15 8.24
CA GLU A 78 -10.22 1.01 8.06
C GLU A 78 -9.62 2.04 7.08
N LYS A 79 -10.44 2.54 6.16
CA LYS A 79 -10.00 3.46 5.09
C LYS A 79 -9.51 4.79 5.66
N GLU A 80 -10.09 5.22 6.77
CA GLU A 80 -9.77 6.44 7.50
C GLU A 80 -8.30 6.44 7.95
N ASN A 81 -7.75 5.25 8.26
CA ASN A 81 -6.36 5.02 8.63
C ASN A 81 -5.46 4.67 7.43
N CYS A 82 -5.87 5.06 6.21
CA CYS A 82 -5.24 4.66 4.95
C CYS A 82 -5.24 3.14 4.71
N GLY A 83 -6.15 2.40 5.33
CA GLY A 83 -6.29 0.97 5.15
C GLY A 83 -6.80 0.58 3.78
N VAL A 84 -6.41 -0.61 3.32
CA VAL A 84 -6.74 -1.12 1.99
C VAL A 84 -7.67 -2.33 2.12
N PRO A 85 -8.96 -2.16 2.46
CA PRO A 85 -9.90 -3.28 2.56
C PRO A 85 -10.42 -3.77 1.21
N ASP A 86 -10.12 -3.04 0.12
CA ASP A 86 -10.75 -3.18 -1.20
C ASP A 86 -10.04 -4.20 -2.10
N LEU A 87 -8.96 -4.86 -1.66
CA LEU A 87 -8.41 -5.99 -2.41
C LEU A 87 -9.33 -7.22 -2.26
N GLU A 88 -9.58 -7.89 -3.38
CA GLU A 88 -10.53 -8.99 -3.51
C GLU A 88 -9.82 -10.29 -3.88
N GLU A 89 -10.22 -11.39 -3.25
CA GLU A 89 -9.74 -12.73 -3.59
C GLU A 89 -10.03 -13.06 -5.06
N GLY A 90 -9.06 -13.69 -5.73
CA GLY A 90 -9.13 -14.06 -7.13
C GLY A 90 -8.75 -12.94 -8.10
N LYS A 91 -8.65 -11.69 -7.67
CA LYS A 91 -8.28 -10.54 -8.51
C LYS A 91 -6.76 -10.33 -8.53
N GLU A 92 -6.30 -9.71 -9.62
CA GLU A 92 -4.90 -9.40 -9.86
C GLU A 92 -4.67 -7.90 -9.82
N TYR A 93 -3.55 -7.50 -9.21
CA TYR A 93 -3.21 -6.10 -8.98
C TYR A 93 -1.74 -5.85 -9.29
N LEU A 94 -1.46 -4.62 -9.72
CA LEU A 94 -0.13 -4.02 -9.59
C LEU A 94 -0.05 -3.40 -8.19
N ILE A 95 0.84 -3.96 -7.37
CA ILE A 95 1.01 -3.62 -5.96
C ILE A 95 2.44 -3.13 -5.77
N GLY A 96 2.61 -1.97 -5.15
CA GLY A 96 3.87 -1.53 -4.61
C GLY A 96 3.65 -0.84 -3.27
N GLY A 97 4.61 -0.98 -2.37
CA GLY A 97 4.46 -0.53 -0.97
C GLY A 97 5.78 -0.57 -0.21
N LYS A 98 5.70 -0.78 1.11
CA LYS A 98 6.86 -0.77 2.01
C LYS A 98 7.29 -2.18 2.40
N VAL A 99 8.58 -2.32 2.68
CA VAL A 99 9.19 -3.51 3.26
C VAL A 99 9.74 -3.11 4.63
N THR A 100 9.30 -3.82 5.67
CA THR A 100 9.82 -3.67 7.03
C THR A 100 10.63 -4.93 7.37
N ASP A 101 11.83 -4.73 7.88
CA ASP A 101 12.70 -5.79 8.40
C ASP A 101 12.75 -5.64 9.91
N TYR A 102 12.33 -6.68 10.64
CA TYR A 102 12.32 -6.68 12.11
C TYR A 102 13.67 -7.13 12.73
N GLY A 103 14.66 -7.47 11.91
CA GLY A 103 16.03 -7.77 12.33
C GLY A 103 16.32 -9.23 12.70
N ASP A 104 15.30 -10.09 12.66
CA ASP A 104 15.38 -11.55 12.83
C ASP A 104 15.33 -12.31 11.49
N GLY A 105 15.26 -11.59 10.37
CA GLY A 105 15.09 -12.15 9.03
C GLY A 105 13.64 -12.15 8.55
N ASP A 106 12.68 -11.79 9.41
CA ASP A 106 11.28 -11.67 9.02
C ASP A 106 11.04 -10.33 8.31
N LEU A 107 10.87 -10.45 6.99
CA LEU A 107 10.43 -9.37 6.13
C LEU A 107 8.92 -9.33 6.08
N VAL A 108 8.35 -8.15 6.31
CA VAL A 108 6.91 -7.90 6.15
C VAL A 108 6.70 -6.86 5.06
N ILE A 109 5.80 -7.15 4.12
CA ILE A 109 5.35 -6.14 3.15
C ILE A 109 4.04 -5.52 3.59
N SER A 110 3.92 -4.22 3.35
CA SER A 110 2.75 -3.45 3.73
C SER A 110 2.36 -2.44 2.68
N VAL A 111 1.06 -2.16 2.61
CA VAL A 111 0.50 -1.13 1.74
C VAL A 111 -0.52 -0.29 2.47
N SER A 112 -0.67 0.92 1.96
CA SER A 112 -1.71 1.88 2.31
C SER A 112 -2.40 2.36 1.02
N ARG A 113 -3.53 3.06 1.16
CA ARG A 113 -4.23 3.66 0.01
C ARG A 113 -3.38 4.69 -0.75
N CYS A 114 -2.29 5.15 -0.14
CA CYS A 114 -1.37 6.11 -0.75
C CYS A 114 -0.35 5.47 -1.68
N ASP A 115 -0.21 4.15 -1.63
CA ASP A 115 0.82 3.44 -2.37
C ASP A 115 0.35 3.05 -3.79
N LEU A 116 1.17 2.27 -4.49
CA LEU A 116 0.86 1.77 -5.81
C LEU A 116 -0.13 0.61 -5.70
N LEU A 117 -1.38 0.88 -6.03
CA LEU A 117 -2.48 -0.10 -6.01
C LEU A 117 -3.38 0.18 -7.20
N ARG A 118 -3.39 -0.74 -8.17
CA ARG A 118 -4.22 -0.70 -9.38
C ARG A 118 -4.65 -2.10 -9.77
N ASN A 119 -5.87 -2.28 -10.27
CA ASN A 119 -6.24 -3.56 -10.88
C ASN A 119 -5.32 -3.81 -12.08
N TRP A 120 -4.90 -5.06 -12.26
CA TRP A 120 -4.01 -5.42 -13.36
C TRP A 120 -4.62 -5.17 -14.74
N THR A 121 -5.94 -5.28 -14.85
CA THR A 121 -6.71 -4.98 -16.07
C THR A 121 -6.63 -3.52 -16.47
N ASP A 122 -6.40 -2.62 -15.51
CA ASP A 122 -6.40 -1.17 -15.72
C ASP A 122 -4.99 -0.65 -16.04
N VAL A 123 -3.96 -1.50 -15.94
CA VAL A 123 -2.57 -1.16 -16.29
C VAL A 123 -2.40 -1.24 -17.80
N SER A 124 -2.08 -0.11 -18.43
CA SER A 124 -1.97 -0.01 -19.88
C SER A 124 -0.77 -0.79 -20.43
N GLY A 125 -0.75 -1.07 -21.73
CA GLY A 125 0.39 -1.72 -22.38
C GLY A 125 1.69 -0.90 -22.27
N GLU A 126 1.58 0.43 -22.26
CA GLU A 126 2.72 1.34 -22.08
C GLU A 126 3.25 1.28 -20.64
N GLU A 127 2.35 1.28 -19.66
CA GLU A 127 2.72 1.14 -18.26
C GLU A 127 3.38 -0.22 -17.99
N LYS A 128 2.89 -1.31 -18.59
CA LYS A 128 3.53 -2.64 -18.48
C LYS A 128 4.96 -2.64 -19.03
N LYS A 129 5.21 -1.96 -20.16
CA LYS A 129 6.57 -1.78 -20.71
C LYS A 129 7.46 -0.97 -19.77
N LEU A 130 6.91 0.05 -19.14
CA LEU A 130 7.61 0.86 -18.15
C LEU A 130 8.06 0.02 -16.95
N LEU A 131 7.19 -0.85 -16.40
CA LEU A 131 7.52 -1.69 -15.24
C LEU A 131 8.80 -2.53 -15.42
N GLY A 132 9.06 -3.04 -16.61
CA GLY A 132 10.25 -3.85 -16.90
C GLY A 132 11.56 -3.06 -17.00
N THR A 133 11.47 -1.82 -17.46
CA THR A 133 12.63 -0.99 -17.87
C THR A 133 12.96 0.15 -16.91
N PHE A 134 11.99 0.54 -16.08
CA PHE A 134 12.08 1.73 -15.26
C PHE A 134 13.16 1.62 -14.18
N LYS A 135 13.93 2.71 -14.03
CA LYS A 135 14.93 2.91 -12.99
C LYS A 135 14.68 4.25 -12.33
N CYS A 136 14.82 4.29 -11.02
CA CYS A 136 14.74 5.53 -10.27
C CYS A 136 16.09 6.23 -10.34
N GLU A 137 16.13 7.39 -10.98
CA GLU A 137 17.25 8.29 -10.84
C GLU A 137 17.30 8.77 -9.39
N ASN A 138 18.48 8.76 -8.77
CA ASN A 138 18.68 9.18 -7.39
C ASN A 138 18.15 10.61 -7.22
N GLN A 139 16.97 10.76 -6.62
CA GLN A 139 16.51 12.04 -6.11
C GLN A 139 17.29 12.28 -4.81
N SER A 140 18.47 12.88 -4.97
CA SER A 140 19.30 13.45 -3.89
C SER A 140 18.57 14.59 -3.20
#